data_AF-A0A9E2C5Z3-F1
#
_entry.id   AF-A0A9E2C5Z3-F1
#
_cell.length_a   1.000
_cell.length_b   1.000
_cell.length_c   1.000
_cell.angle_alpha   90.00
_cell.angle_beta   90.00
_cell.angle_gamma   90.00
#
_symmetry.space_group_name_H-M   'P 1'
#
loop_
_entity.id
_entity.type
_entity.pdbx_description
1 polymer ?
#
loop_
_entity_poly.entity_id
_entity_poly.type
_entity_poly.pdbx_seq_one_letter_code
_entity_poly.pdbx_strand_id
1 'polypeptide(L)'
;MQPQERLENALLRTFAAFAEDGRPTALFIDDLQWADASTLALLDAVAAQLPANVLTIGACRDNEPATLRHLSRARSANRQHAIPFSRIRVKPRGVRDLGELVAAALDEAPSRVGRLVRAVHVKTGGTPFFSTQLLRALVDDVVLSHAGDRAGWQWDDTDVAHRGYSGNVIDLMIRRLGRLPTAGTELLQ
;
A
#
# COMPACT_ATOMS: atom_id res chain seq x y z
N MET A 1 -28.00 28.02 7.72
CA MET A 1 -26.82 27.32 7.17
C MET A 1 -27.12 25.83 7.18
N GLN A 2 -27.14 25.20 6.01
CA GLN A 2 -27.47 23.77 5.88
C GLN A 2 -26.39 22.91 6.58
N PRO A 3 -26.72 21.72 7.11
CA PRO A 3 -25.75 20.87 7.82
C PRO A 3 -24.46 20.59 7.05
N GLN A 4 -24.58 20.39 5.72
CA GLN A 4 -23.46 20.14 4.79
C GLN A 4 -22.47 21.31 4.75
N GLU A 5 -22.97 22.54 4.55
CA GLU A 5 -22.14 23.76 4.49
C GLU A 5 -21.40 24.01 5.81
N ARG A 6 -22.00 23.62 6.95
CA ARG A 6 -21.32 23.73 8.25
C ARG A 6 -20.15 22.77 8.35
N LEU A 7 -20.33 21.54 7.87
CA LEU A 7 -19.28 20.52 7.87
C LEU A 7 -18.12 20.93 6.97
N GLU A 8 -18.41 21.37 5.74
CA GLU A 8 -17.41 21.88 4.80
C GLU A 8 -16.58 23.02 5.42
N ASN A 9 -17.26 24.03 5.98
CA ASN A 9 -16.57 25.15 6.63
C ASN A 9 -15.75 24.71 7.85
N ALA A 10 -16.25 23.75 8.65
CA ALA A 10 -15.50 23.23 9.78
C ALA A 10 -14.21 22.54 9.33
N LEU A 11 -14.27 21.71 8.29
CA LEU A 11 -13.10 21.02 7.71
C LEU A 11 -12.10 22.03 7.15
N LEU A 12 -12.54 23.00 6.36
CA LEU A 12 -11.68 24.04 5.79
C LEU A 12 -10.96 24.84 6.87
N ARG A 13 -11.68 25.28 7.91
CA ARG A 13 -11.07 26.02 9.04
C ARG A 13 -10.08 25.15 9.81
N THR A 14 -10.37 23.86 9.95
CA THR A 14 -9.47 22.91 10.61
C THR A 14 -8.16 22.79 9.83
N PHE A 15 -8.22 22.55 8.52
CA PHE A 15 -7.01 22.43 7.71
C PHE A 15 -6.24 23.74 7.57
N ALA A 16 -6.94 24.88 7.47
CA ALA A 16 -6.30 26.19 7.46
C ALA A 16 -5.53 26.48 8.74
N ALA A 17 -5.99 25.98 9.90
CA ALA A 17 -5.27 26.14 11.17
C ALA A 17 -3.96 25.33 11.22
N PHE A 18 -3.82 24.26 10.44
CA PHE A 18 -2.59 23.49 10.34
C PHE A 18 -1.67 23.97 9.21
N ALA A 19 -2.26 24.60 8.20
CA ALA A 19 -1.59 25.11 7.03
C ALA A 19 -1.29 26.61 7.19
N GLU A 20 -0.46 26.95 8.18
CA GLU A 20 0.10 28.30 8.33
C GLU A 20 1.28 28.52 7.35
N ASP A 21 1.64 29.78 7.11
CA ASP A 21 2.79 30.13 6.26
C ASP A 21 4.07 29.44 6.76
N GLY A 22 4.77 28.77 5.84
CA GLY A 22 5.97 27.99 6.15
C GLY A 22 5.72 26.60 6.74
N ARG A 23 4.46 26.19 6.91
CA ARG A 23 4.08 24.87 7.45
C ARG A 23 3.19 24.11 6.47
N PRO A 24 3.75 23.48 5.43
CA PRO A 24 2.97 22.69 4.50
C PRO A 24 2.32 21.50 5.22
N THR A 25 1.04 21.26 4.95
CA THR A 25 0.26 20.16 5.54
C THR A 25 -0.10 19.14 4.47
N ALA A 26 0.09 17.85 4.77
CA ALA A 26 -0.37 16.76 3.90
C ALA A 26 -1.63 16.10 4.48
N LEU A 27 -2.73 16.12 3.71
CA LEU A 27 -3.96 15.40 4.02
C LEU A 27 -3.96 14.08 3.24
N PHE A 28 -3.74 12.96 3.93
CA PHE A 28 -3.80 11.63 3.34
C PHE A 28 -5.14 10.96 3.64
N ILE A 29 -5.83 10.51 2.60
CA ILE A 29 -7.10 9.80 2.69
C ILE A 29 -6.90 8.42 2.06
N ASP A 30 -6.97 7.39 2.88
CA ASP A 30 -6.85 6.01 2.42
C ASP A 30 -8.20 5.45 1.97
N ASP A 31 -8.15 4.36 1.22
CA ASP A 31 -9.30 3.49 1.02
C ASP A 31 -10.55 4.16 0.38
N LEU A 32 -10.32 5.15 -0.50
CA LEU A 32 -11.39 5.91 -1.17
C LEU A 32 -12.39 5.07 -1.97
N GLN A 33 -12.08 3.82 -2.28
CA GLN A 33 -13.04 2.90 -2.90
C GLN A 33 -14.25 2.57 -2.02
N TRP A 34 -14.14 2.76 -0.70
CA TRP A 34 -15.23 2.51 0.24
C TRP A 34 -16.11 3.75 0.48
N ALA A 35 -15.69 4.92 0.00
CA ALA A 35 -16.45 6.16 0.17
C ALA A 35 -17.71 6.19 -0.71
N ASP A 36 -18.84 6.59 -0.12
CA ASP A 36 -20.07 6.81 -0.87
C ASP A 36 -20.02 8.09 -1.71
N ALA A 37 -21.03 8.28 -2.55
CA ALA A 37 -21.10 9.42 -3.46
C ALA A 37 -21.14 10.78 -2.73
N SER A 38 -21.80 10.85 -1.58
CA SER A 38 -21.88 12.07 -0.75
C SER A 38 -20.54 12.43 -0.12
N THR A 39 -19.80 11.45 0.38
CA THR A 39 -18.48 11.61 0.98
C THR A 39 -17.49 12.08 -0.09
N LEU A 40 -17.51 11.44 -1.26
CA LEU A 40 -16.69 11.82 -2.40
C LEU A 40 -16.99 13.26 -2.86
N ALA A 41 -18.27 13.65 -2.95
CA ALA A 41 -18.66 15.03 -3.30
C ALA A 41 -18.19 16.06 -2.25
N LEU A 42 -18.27 15.72 -0.96
CA LEU A 42 -17.74 16.55 0.13
C LEU A 42 -16.23 16.74 0.01
N LEU A 43 -15.48 15.67 -0.27
CA LEU A 43 -14.04 15.72 -0.46
C LEU A 43 -13.63 16.60 -1.63
N ASP A 44 -14.35 16.52 -2.76
CA ASP A 44 -14.15 17.41 -3.90
C ASP A 44 -14.38 18.88 -3.53
N ALA A 45 -15.48 19.18 -2.83
CA ALA A 45 -15.84 20.54 -2.43
C ALA A 45 -14.81 21.15 -1.47
N VAL A 46 -14.32 20.36 -0.50
CA VAL A 46 -13.28 20.78 0.43
C VAL A 46 -11.95 20.95 -0.30
N ALA A 47 -11.53 19.98 -1.12
CA ALA A 47 -10.25 20.02 -1.82
C ALA A 47 -10.12 21.21 -2.77
N ALA A 48 -11.22 21.65 -3.39
CA ALA A 48 -11.24 22.82 -4.25
C ALA A 48 -11.00 24.16 -3.51
N GLN A 49 -11.18 24.18 -2.19
CA GLN A 49 -11.11 25.38 -1.36
C GLN A 49 -9.97 25.32 -0.33
N LEU A 50 -9.17 24.25 -0.34
CA LEU A 50 -8.04 24.14 0.58
C LEU A 50 -6.97 25.20 0.28
N PRO A 51 -6.26 25.69 1.33
CA PRO A 51 -5.11 26.56 1.16
C PRO A 51 -4.02 25.95 0.27
N ALA A 52 -3.23 26.80 -0.41
CA ALA A 52 -2.19 26.36 -1.36
C ALA A 52 -1.05 25.55 -0.71
N ASN A 53 -0.87 25.66 0.60
CA ASN A 53 0.09 24.90 1.40
C ASN A 53 -0.49 23.58 1.95
N VAL A 54 -1.68 23.16 1.49
CA VAL A 54 -2.22 21.82 1.75
C VAL A 54 -2.08 20.93 0.52
N LEU A 55 -1.41 19.79 0.68
CA LEU A 55 -1.35 18.73 -0.30
C LEU A 55 -2.34 17.62 0.06
N THR A 56 -3.35 17.41 -0.79
CA THR A 56 -4.29 16.30 -0.64
C THR A 56 -3.83 15.08 -1.42
N ILE A 57 -3.75 13.93 -0.75
CA ILE A 57 -3.35 12.65 -1.33
C ILE A 57 -4.48 11.64 -1.06
N GLY A 58 -5.06 11.11 -2.13
CA GLY A 58 -6.05 10.04 -2.07
C GLY A 58 -5.47 8.71 -2.54
N ALA A 59 -5.63 7.66 -1.75
CA ALA A 59 -5.33 6.29 -2.16
C ALA A 59 -6.63 5.54 -2.49
N CYS A 60 -6.63 4.84 -3.63
CA CYS A 60 -7.74 4.00 -4.04
C CYS A 60 -7.23 2.83 -4.87
N ARG A 61 -8.03 1.76 -4.93
CA ARG A 61 -7.77 0.65 -5.85
C ARG A 61 -7.96 1.09 -7.30
N ASP A 62 -7.18 0.52 -8.21
CA ASP A 62 -7.16 0.90 -9.62
C ASP A 62 -8.25 0.21 -10.45
N ASN A 63 -9.00 -0.71 -9.84
CA ASN A 63 -10.08 -1.50 -10.45
C ASN A 63 -11.49 -1.07 -9.99
N GLU A 64 -11.64 0.12 -9.40
CA GLU A 64 -12.90 0.59 -8.81
C GLU A 64 -13.60 1.66 -9.66
N PRO A 65 -14.56 1.30 -10.54
CA PRO A 65 -15.04 2.20 -11.60
C PRO A 65 -15.75 3.45 -11.08
N ALA A 66 -16.37 3.39 -9.90
CA ALA A 66 -17.05 4.53 -9.29
C ALA A 66 -16.06 5.62 -8.87
N THR A 67 -15.05 5.25 -8.08
CA THR A 67 -13.98 6.14 -7.62
C THR A 67 -13.20 6.72 -8.79
N LEU A 68 -12.91 5.92 -9.81
CA LEU A 68 -12.20 6.37 -11.01
C LEU A 68 -12.98 7.41 -11.82
N ARG A 69 -14.30 7.23 -11.97
CA ARG A 69 -15.17 8.21 -12.63
C ARG A 69 -15.25 9.50 -11.82
N HIS A 70 -15.34 9.39 -10.50
CA HIS A 70 -15.36 10.55 -9.60
C HIS A 70 -14.05 11.37 -9.72
N LEU A 71 -12.89 10.73 -9.58
CA LEU A 71 -11.58 11.38 -9.75
C LEU A 71 -11.40 12.04 -11.14
N SER A 72 -11.95 11.43 -12.19
CA SER A 72 -11.93 11.99 -13.55
C SER A 72 -12.81 13.24 -13.68
N ARG A 73 -13.94 13.29 -12.99
CA ARG A 73 -14.82 14.47 -12.91
C ARG A 73 -14.16 15.58 -12.11
N ALA A 74 -13.60 15.26 -10.93
CA ALA A 74 -12.83 16.21 -10.11
C ALA A 74 -11.71 16.88 -10.92
N ARG A 75 -10.93 16.08 -11.67
CA ARG A 75 -9.90 16.59 -12.58
C ARG A 75 -10.45 17.53 -13.66
N SER A 76 -11.64 17.23 -14.19
CA SER A 76 -12.26 18.03 -15.25
C SER A 76 -12.81 19.35 -14.72
N ALA A 77 -13.41 19.34 -13.53
CA ALA A 77 -13.87 20.54 -12.82
C ALA A 77 -12.70 21.43 -12.37
N ASN A 78 -11.57 20.83 -11.98
CA ASN A 78 -10.35 21.58 -11.61
C ASN A 78 -9.65 22.26 -12.79
N ARG A 79 -9.99 21.96 -14.04
CA ARG A 79 -9.49 22.76 -15.18
C ARG A 79 -9.99 24.21 -15.13
N GLN A 80 -11.11 24.47 -14.45
CA GLN A 80 -11.64 25.81 -14.26
C GLN A 80 -10.95 26.55 -13.09
N HIS A 81 -10.37 25.82 -12.14
CA HIS A 81 -9.79 26.35 -10.90
C HIS A 81 -8.25 26.27 -10.85
N ALA A 82 -7.61 25.71 -11.88
CA ALA A 82 -6.16 25.57 -12.03
C ALA A 82 -5.43 24.78 -10.92
N ILE A 83 -6.16 23.99 -10.10
CA ILE A 83 -5.53 23.18 -9.04
C ILE A 83 -4.81 21.97 -9.68
N PRO A 84 -3.50 21.79 -9.44
CA PRO A 84 -2.76 20.66 -9.97
C PRO A 84 -3.32 19.32 -9.48
N PHE A 85 -3.80 18.48 -10.40
CA PHE A 85 -4.23 17.11 -10.10
C PHE A 85 -3.31 16.11 -10.79
N SER A 86 -2.69 15.22 -10.01
CA SER A 86 -1.85 14.13 -10.50
C SER A 86 -2.41 12.78 -10.07
N ARG A 87 -2.29 11.79 -10.95
CA ARG A 87 -2.63 10.41 -10.64
C ARG A 87 -1.40 9.53 -10.81
N ILE A 88 -1.03 8.85 -9.74
CA ILE A 88 0.08 7.89 -9.73
C ILE A 88 -0.53 6.48 -9.68
N ARG A 89 -0.28 5.67 -10.71
CA ARG A 89 -0.65 4.25 -10.70
C ARG A 89 0.52 3.45 -10.14
N VAL A 90 0.35 2.93 -8.93
CA VAL A 90 1.33 2.01 -8.31
C VAL A 90 1.16 0.63 -8.93
N LYS A 91 2.13 0.21 -9.73
CA LYS A 91 2.14 -1.13 -10.36
C LYS A 91 2.82 -2.14 -9.44
N PRO A 92 2.53 -3.45 -9.59
CA PRO A 92 3.38 -4.49 -9.01
C PRO A 92 4.84 -4.29 -9.42
N ARG A 93 5.76 -4.58 -8.51
CA ARG A 93 7.19 -4.39 -8.73
C ARG A 93 7.74 -5.47 -9.64
N GLY A 94 8.53 -5.07 -10.64
CA GLY A 94 9.24 -6.02 -11.48
C GLY A 94 10.30 -6.78 -10.67
N VAL A 95 10.83 -7.86 -11.28
CA VAL A 95 11.90 -8.69 -10.69
C VAL A 95 13.10 -7.86 -10.23
N ARG A 96 13.47 -6.82 -11.00
CA ARG A 96 14.58 -5.92 -10.65
C ARG A 96 14.32 -5.14 -9.37
N ASP A 97 13.23 -4.37 -9.33
CA ASP A 97 12.89 -3.53 -8.17
C ASP A 97 12.64 -4.37 -6.91
N LEU A 98 12.02 -5.55 -7.08
CA LEU A 98 11.87 -6.50 -5.99
C LEU A 98 13.24 -7.02 -5.54
N GLY A 99 14.17 -7.26 -6.47
CA GLY A 99 15.52 -7.71 -6.18
C GLY A 99 16.33 -6.71 -5.38
N GLU A 100 16.24 -5.43 -5.72
CA GLU A 100 16.88 -4.34 -4.96
C GLU A 100 16.32 -4.28 -3.52
N LEU A 101 15.01 -4.44 -3.35
CA LEU A 101 14.36 -4.44 -2.04
C LEU A 101 14.73 -5.67 -1.20
N VAL A 102 14.77 -6.87 -1.80
CA VAL A 102 15.16 -8.11 -1.11
C VAL A 102 16.64 -8.11 -0.75
N ALA A 103 17.51 -7.66 -1.65
CA ALA A 103 18.94 -7.51 -1.41
C ALA A 103 19.18 -6.60 -0.19
N ALA A 104 18.54 -5.43 -0.15
CA ALA A 104 18.64 -4.51 0.96
C ALA A 104 18.07 -5.08 2.27
N ALA A 105 16.96 -5.81 2.20
CA ALA A 105 16.33 -6.41 3.38
C ALA A 105 17.15 -7.56 4.00
N LEU A 106 17.91 -8.29 3.18
CA LEU A 106 18.76 -9.40 3.63
C LEU A 106 20.21 -8.97 3.89
N ASP A 107 20.59 -7.73 3.58
CA ASP A 107 21.99 -7.26 3.56
C ASP A 107 22.87 -8.13 2.64
N GLU A 108 22.36 -8.43 1.45
CA GLU A 108 22.99 -9.32 0.47
C GLU A 108 23.21 -8.62 -0.87
N ALA A 109 24.17 -9.10 -1.66
CA ALA A 109 24.38 -8.58 -3.00
C ALA A 109 23.18 -8.92 -3.94
N PRO A 110 22.72 -7.99 -4.80
CA PRO A 110 21.62 -8.25 -5.76
C PRO A 110 21.83 -9.48 -6.65
N SER A 111 23.09 -9.79 -6.98
CA SER A 111 23.47 -10.98 -7.76
C SER A 111 23.18 -12.29 -7.03
N ARG A 112 23.27 -12.29 -5.69
CA ARG A 112 23.07 -13.49 -4.85
C ARG A 112 21.60 -13.83 -4.70
N VAL A 113 20.76 -12.83 -4.48
CA VAL A 113 19.31 -13.00 -4.26
C VAL A 113 18.52 -13.24 -5.54
N GLY A 114 19.13 -13.15 -6.73
CA GLY A 114 18.42 -13.17 -8.01
C GLY A 114 17.53 -14.40 -8.24
N ARG A 115 17.92 -15.60 -7.79
CA ARG A 115 17.09 -16.81 -7.91
C ARG A 115 15.91 -16.81 -6.93
N LEU A 116 16.18 -16.48 -5.66
CA LEU A 116 15.16 -16.26 -4.62
C LEU A 116 14.11 -15.24 -5.09
N VAL A 117 14.55 -14.09 -5.60
CA VAL A 117 13.68 -13.00 -6.08
C VAL A 117 12.79 -13.46 -7.23
N ARG A 118 13.33 -14.24 -8.19
CA ARG A 118 12.51 -14.79 -9.27
C ARG A 118 11.43 -15.74 -8.74
N ALA A 119 11.79 -16.64 -7.83
CA ALA A 119 10.82 -17.56 -7.23
C ALA A 119 9.72 -16.81 -6.45
N VAL A 120 10.10 -15.81 -5.66
CA VAL A 120 9.14 -14.94 -4.95
C VAL A 120 8.28 -14.15 -5.93
N HIS A 121 8.86 -13.57 -6.98
CA HIS A 121 8.12 -12.81 -7.98
C HIS A 121 7.10 -13.67 -8.71
N VAL A 122 7.47 -14.90 -9.12
CA VAL A 122 6.56 -15.85 -9.78
C VAL A 122 5.35 -16.16 -8.89
N LYS A 123 5.57 -16.40 -7.60
CA LYS A 123 4.50 -16.73 -6.66
C LYS A 123 3.63 -15.52 -6.29
N THR A 124 4.19 -14.31 -6.31
CA THR A 124 3.54 -13.12 -5.73
C THR A 124 3.09 -12.07 -6.75
N GLY A 125 3.44 -12.27 -8.02
CA GLY A 125 3.19 -11.31 -9.10
C GLY A 125 3.85 -9.95 -8.88
N GLY A 126 4.87 -9.86 -8.02
CA GLY A 126 5.53 -8.60 -7.66
C GLY A 126 4.74 -7.73 -6.68
N THR A 127 3.69 -8.26 -6.05
CA THR A 127 2.88 -7.51 -5.06
C THR A 127 3.68 -7.34 -3.76
N PRO A 128 4.04 -6.10 -3.34
CA PRO A 128 4.95 -5.91 -2.20
C PRO A 128 4.49 -6.57 -0.90
N PHE A 129 3.19 -6.49 -0.62
CA PHE A 129 2.60 -7.16 0.55
C PHE A 129 2.84 -8.67 0.48
N PHE A 130 2.43 -9.32 -0.62
CA PHE A 130 2.55 -10.77 -0.75
C PHE A 130 4.02 -11.22 -0.81
N SER A 131 4.90 -10.49 -1.50
CA SER A 131 6.35 -10.77 -1.49
C SER A 131 6.92 -10.73 -0.08
N THR A 132 6.57 -9.73 0.72
CA THR A 132 7.03 -9.61 2.12
C THR A 132 6.48 -10.74 2.99
N GLN A 133 5.19 -11.09 2.84
CA GLN A 133 4.61 -12.18 3.61
C GLN A 133 5.27 -13.51 3.25
N LEU A 134 5.51 -13.77 1.97
CA LEU A 134 6.16 -15.00 1.51
C LEU A 134 7.60 -15.11 2.05
N LEU A 135 8.37 -14.03 1.98
CA LEU A 135 9.73 -13.99 2.55
C LEU A 135 9.72 -14.28 4.04
N ARG A 136 8.80 -13.67 4.80
CA ARG A 136 8.67 -13.96 6.24
C ARG A 136 8.31 -15.42 6.49
N ALA A 137 7.40 -16.00 5.71
CA ALA A 137 7.06 -17.41 5.87
C ALA A 137 8.22 -18.35 5.54
N LEU A 138 9.07 -18.01 4.56
CA LEU A 138 10.30 -18.74 4.29
C LEU A 138 11.26 -18.71 5.48
N VAL A 139 11.31 -17.60 6.22
CA VAL A 139 12.07 -17.47 7.47
C VAL A 139 11.42 -18.29 8.60
N ASP A 140 10.11 -18.14 8.80
CA ASP A 140 9.33 -18.83 9.84
C ASP A 140 9.39 -20.37 9.67
N ASP A 141 9.60 -20.84 8.45
CA ASP A 141 9.72 -22.25 8.08
C ASP A 141 11.19 -22.71 7.95
N VAL A 142 12.17 -21.86 8.29
CA VAL A 142 13.63 -22.17 8.25
C VAL A 142 14.14 -22.54 6.84
N VAL A 143 13.44 -22.14 5.78
CA VAL A 143 13.92 -22.24 4.39
C VAL A 143 14.96 -21.19 4.12
N LEU A 144 14.69 -19.99 4.62
CA LEU A 144 15.55 -18.83 4.55
C LEU A 144 16.03 -18.57 5.96
N SER A 145 17.29 -18.90 6.25
CA SER A 145 17.84 -18.82 7.60
C SER A 145 19.14 -18.03 7.62
N HIS A 146 19.43 -17.33 8.71
CA HIS A 146 20.68 -16.62 8.87
C HIS A 146 21.70 -17.55 9.55
N ALA A 147 22.81 -17.86 8.86
CA ALA A 147 23.81 -18.82 9.35
C ALA A 147 24.88 -18.19 10.28
N GLY A 148 24.54 -17.08 10.92
CA GLY A 148 25.40 -16.31 11.82
C GLY A 148 26.22 -15.22 11.11
N ASP A 149 26.84 -14.35 11.90
CA ASP A 149 27.42 -13.05 11.49
C ASP A 149 28.46 -13.10 10.37
N ARG A 150 29.01 -14.27 10.04
CA ARG A 150 30.03 -14.45 8.99
C ARG A 150 29.56 -15.21 7.76
N ALA A 151 28.40 -15.87 7.81
CA ALA A 151 27.93 -16.76 6.75
C ALA A 151 26.71 -16.22 5.98
N GLY A 152 26.12 -15.12 6.46
CA GLY A 152 24.98 -14.44 5.83
C GLY A 152 23.71 -15.30 5.79
N TRP A 153 22.79 -14.95 4.89
CA TRP A 153 21.57 -15.71 4.69
C TRP A 153 21.81 -16.97 3.88
N GLN A 154 21.17 -18.08 4.23
CA GLN A 154 21.24 -19.34 3.52
C GLN A 154 19.83 -19.79 3.14
N TRP A 155 19.70 -20.33 1.93
CA TRP A 155 18.46 -20.92 1.43
C TRP A 155 18.76 -21.97 0.36
N ASP A 156 17.82 -22.90 0.20
CA ASP A 156 17.79 -23.84 -0.92
C ASP A 156 16.78 -23.34 -1.96
N ASP A 157 17.27 -23.00 -3.16
CA ASP A 157 16.43 -22.53 -4.27
C ASP A 157 15.36 -23.56 -4.67
N THR A 158 15.64 -24.85 -4.50
CA THR A 158 14.71 -25.95 -4.76
C THR A 158 13.57 -25.91 -3.75
N ASP A 159 13.87 -25.75 -2.46
CA ASP A 159 12.84 -25.66 -1.41
C ASP A 159 11.99 -24.41 -1.55
N VAL A 160 12.60 -23.26 -1.91
CA VAL A 160 11.88 -22.01 -2.17
C VAL A 160 10.90 -22.18 -3.34
N ALA A 161 11.31 -22.89 -4.41
CA ALA A 161 10.46 -23.12 -5.57
C ALA A 161 9.35 -24.14 -5.29
N HIS A 162 9.69 -25.27 -4.65
CA HIS A 162 8.80 -26.43 -4.49
C HIS A 162 7.89 -26.36 -3.26
N ARG A 163 8.19 -25.54 -2.25
CA ARG A 163 7.24 -25.36 -1.15
C ARG A 163 5.93 -24.82 -1.69
N GLY A 164 4.87 -25.56 -1.37
CA GLY A 164 3.47 -25.35 -1.79
C GLY A 164 2.82 -24.08 -1.24
N TYR A 165 3.57 -22.97 -1.15
CA TYR A 165 2.96 -21.65 -1.24
C TYR A 165 2.34 -21.58 -2.63
N SER A 166 1.04 -21.88 -2.68
CA SER A 166 0.23 -21.57 -3.86
C SER A 166 0.44 -20.09 -4.18
N GLY A 167 0.27 -19.69 -5.44
CA GLY A 167 0.39 -18.29 -5.85
C GLY A 167 -0.70 -17.37 -5.25
N ASN A 168 -1.30 -17.74 -4.12
CA ASN A 168 -2.36 -17.02 -3.44
C ASN A 168 -1.95 -16.62 -2.02
N VAL A 169 -2.13 -15.34 -1.72
CA VAL A 169 -1.88 -14.76 -0.39
C VAL A 169 -2.82 -15.36 0.68
N ILE A 170 -3.99 -15.85 0.29
CA ILE A 170 -4.98 -16.44 1.21
C ILE A 170 -4.40 -17.67 1.91
N ASP A 171 -3.75 -18.58 1.19
CA ASP A 171 -3.19 -19.81 1.78
C ASP A 171 -2.08 -19.50 2.79
N LEU A 172 -1.32 -18.44 2.53
CA LEU A 172 -0.31 -17.94 3.44
C LEU A 172 -0.91 -17.36 4.73
N MET A 173 -2.02 -16.62 4.59
CA MET A 173 -2.75 -16.09 5.73
C MET A 173 -3.44 -17.19 6.54
N ILE A 174 -4.04 -18.19 5.88
CA ILE A 174 -4.64 -19.37 6.54
C ILE A 174 -3.58 -20.11 7.36
N ARG A 175 -2.39 -20.36 6.80
CA ARG A 175 -1.30 -20.99 7.55
C ARG A 175 -0.86 -20.19 8.77
N ARG A 176 -0.80 -18.86 8.67
CA ARG A 176 -0.46 -18.00 9.81
C ARG A 176 -1.52 -18.01 10.88
N LEU A 177 -2.80 -17.93 10.50
CA LEU A 177 -3.92 -18.07 11.42
C LEU A 177 -3.89 -19.42 12.13
N GLY A 178 -3.58 -20.51 11.41
CA GLY A 178 -3.43 -21.84 12.00
C GLY A 178 -2.23 -22.00 12.95
N ARG A 179 -1.27 -21.07 12.94
CA ARG A 179 -0.11 -21.03 13.87
C ARG A 179 -0.34 -20.10 15.06
N LEU A 180 -1.46 -19.39 15.12
CA LEU A 180 -1.80 -18.58 16.29
C LEU A 180 -2.08 -19.49 17.50
N PRO A 181 -1.59 -19.14 18.70
CA PRO A 181 -2.04 -19.78 19.94
C PRO A 181 -3.56 -19.66 20.06
N THR A 182 -4.22 -20.60 20.73
CA THR A 182 -5.68 -20.66 20.88
C THR A 182 -6.29 -19.32 21.33
N ALA A 183 -5.63 -18.63 22.26
CA ALA A 183 -6.04 -17.30 22.75
C ALA A 183 -6.08 -16.22 21.66
N GLY A 184 -5.23 -16.32 20.63
CA GLY A 184 -5.24 -15.41 19.48
C GLY A 184 -6.34 -15.76 18.46
N THR A 185 -6.70 -17.03 18.34
CA THR A 185 -7.75 -17.50 17.44
C THR A 185 -9.16 -17.18 17.96
N GLU A 186 -9.35 -17.24 19.28
CA GLU A 186 -10.62 -16.89 19.95
C GLU A 186 -10.98 -15.39 19.85
N LEU A 187 -9.98 -14.50 19.68
CA LEU A 187 -10.20 -13.06 19.48
C LEU A 187 -10.64 -12.67 18.06
N LEU A 188 -10.52 -13.58 17.10
CA LEU A 188 -10.81 -13.34 15.68
C LEU A 188 -12.15 -13.92 15.21
N GLN A 189 -12.88 -14.60 16.11
CA GLN A 189 -14.25 -15.12 15.89
C GLN A 189 -15.29 -14.14 16.41
#